data_AF-A0A920MY23-F1
#
_entry.id   AF-A0A920MY23-F1
#
_cell.length_a   1.000
_cell.length_b   1.000
_cell.length_c   1.000
_cell.angle_alpha   90.00
_cell.angle_beta   90.00
_cell.angle_gamma   90.00
#
_symmetry.space_group_name_H-M   'P 1'
#
loop_
_entity.id
_entity.type
_entity.pdbx_description
1 polymer ?
#
loop_
_entity_poly.entity_id
_entity_poly.type
_entity_poly.pdbx_seq_one_letter_code
_entity_poly.pdbx_strand_id
1 'polypeptide(L)' 'MADESKYVYFFGGGEADGSAEMKNSLGGKGANLAEMTRIGVQVPAGFTIPTEI' A
#
# COMPACT_ATOMS: atom_id res chain seq x y z
N MET A 1 2.42 2.21 23.34
CA MET A 1 1.65 1.14 22.66
C MET A 1 2.56 0.63 21.57
N ALA A 2 2.91 -0.65 21.58
CA ALA A 2 3.69 -1.22 20.49
C ALA A 2 2.84 -1.07 19.23
N ASP A 3 3.25 -0.18 18.33
CA ASP A 3 2.79 -0.20 16.96
C ASP A 3 3.21 -1.56 16.42
N GLU A 4 2.27 -2.48 16.20
CA GLU A 4 2.56 -3.72 15.47
C GLU A 4 2.95 -3.31 14.05
N SER A 5 4.24 -3.01 13.86
CA SER A 5 4.76 -2.46 12.62
C SER A 5 4.39 -3.38 11.47
N LYS A 6 3.45 -2.92 10.64
CA LYS A 6 2.95 -3.69 9.51
C LYS A 6 4.02 -3.72 8.43
N TYR A 7 4.71 -4.85 8.29
CA TYR A 7 5.80 -5.01 7.31
C TYR A 7 5.32 -5.29 5.88
N VAL A 8 4.02 -5.52 5.67
CA VAL A 8 3.46 -5.89 4.37
C VAL A 8 2.14 -5.16 4.16
N TYR A 9 2.05 -4.37 3.10
CA TYR A 9 0.85 -3.65 2.67
C TYR A 9 0.32 -4.26 1.38
N PHE A 10 -0.81 -4.97 1.46
CA PHE A 10 -1.46 -5.59 0.32
C PHE A 10 -2.16 -4.55 -0.57
N PHE A 11 -2.24 -4.85 -1.87
CA PHE A 11 -3.14 -4.20 -2.81
C PHE A 11 -3.61 -5.22 -3.85
N GLY A 12 -4.91 -5.30 -4.10
CA GLY A 12 -5.51 -6.16 -5.12
C GLY A 12 -6.99 -6.40 -4.89
N GLY A 13 -7.71 -6.88 -5.91
CA GLY A 13 -9.13 -7.23 -5.77
C GLY A 13 -10.06 -6.07 -5.42
N GLY A 14 -9.63 -4.81 -5.62
CA GLY A 14 -10.36 -3.61 -5.23
C GLY A 14 -10.08 -3.14 -3.79
N GLU A 15 -9.21 -3.83 -3.05
CA GLU A 15 -8.84 -3.48 -1.68
C GLU A 15 -7.34 -3.20 -1.56
N ALA A 16 -6.96 -2.21 -0.76
CA ALA A 16 -5.56 -1.93 -0.46
C ALA A 16 -5.37 -1.43 0.97
N ASP A 17 -4.30 -1.91 1.60
CA ASP A 17 -3.84 -1.50 2.92
C ASP A 17 -3.21 -0.10 2.93
N GLY A 18 -2.74 0.36 1.77
CA GLY A 18 -2.09 1.66 1.59
C GLY A 18 -2.99 2.71 0.94
N SER A 19 -2.46 3.92 0.76
CA SER A 19 -3.09 4.99 -0.02
C SER A 19 -2.03 5.92 -0.63
N ALA A 20 -2.45 6.86 -1.49
CA ALA A 20 -1.57 7.90 -2.02
C ALA A 20 -0.95 8.82 -0.95
N GLU A 21 -1.48 8.83 0.27
CA GLU A 21 -0.96 9.63 1.39
C GLU A 21 0.28 8.98 2.03
N MET A 22 0.43 7.66 1.89
CA MET A 22 1.51 6.88 2.49
C MET A 22 2.80 6.88 1.65
N LYS A 23 3.10 7.96 0.92
CA LYS A 23 4.29 8.05 0.05
C LYS A 23 5.60 7.93 0.81
N ASN A 24 5.65 8.43 2.04
CA ASN A 24 6.86 8.36 2.86
C ASN A 24 7.13 6.93 3.33
N SER A 25 6.07 6.19 3.70
CA SER A 25 6.17 4.84 4.24
C SER A 25 6.17 3.76 3.14
N LEU A 26 5.49 3.94 2.01
CA LEU A 26 5.38 2.93 0.93
C LEU A 26 6.19 3.28 -0.33
N GLY A 27 6.79 4.46 -0.36
CA GLY A 27 7.38 5.04 -1.57
C GLY A 27 6.32 5.50 -2.58
N GLY A 28 6.76 6.29 -3.57
CA GLY A 28 5.84 6.88 -4.56
C GLY A 28 5.13 5.86 -5.45
N LYS A 29 5.75 4.71 -5.75
CA LYS A 29 5.13 3.64 -6.56
C LYS A 29 4.14 2.81 -5.75
N GLY A 30 4.52 2.37 -4.54
CA GLY A 30 3.65 1.57 -3.68
C GLY A 30 2.39 2.33 -3.27
N ALA A 31 2.53 3.61 -2.89
CA ALA A 31 1.41 4.48 -2.58
C ALA A 31 0.45 4.66 -3.78
N ASN A 32 0.98 4.85 -4.99
CA ASN A 32 0.14 4.98 -6.19
C ASN A 32 -0.55 3.67 -6.60
N LEU A 33 0.10 2.51 -6.46
CA LEU A 33 -0.52 1.21 -6.74
C LEU A 33 -1.67 0.90 -5.77
N ALA A 34 -1.48 1.22 -4.49
CA ALA A 34 -2.54 1.13 -3.50
C ALA A 34 -3.72 2.06 -3.84
N GLU A 35 -3.44 3.30 -4.22
CA GLU A 35 -4.47 4.25 -4.64
C GLU A 35 -5.24 3.78 -5.88
N MET A 36 -4.53 3.33 -6.92
CA MET A 36 -5.14 2.76 -8.13
C MET A 36 -6.11 1.63 -7.79
N THR A 37 -5.72 0.74 -6.87
CA THR A 37 -6.59 -0.34 -6.41
C THR A 37 -7.85 0.20 -5.71
N ARG A 38 -7.70 1.19 -4.81
CA ARG A 38 -8.81 1.78 -4.03
C ARG A 38 -9.83 2.50 -4.90
N ILE A 39 -9.38 3.15 -5.98
CA ILE A 39 -10.28 3.82 -6.93
C ILE A 39 -10.88 2.85 -7.96
N GLY A 40 -10.61 1.55 -7.83
CA GLY A 40 -11.19 0.50 -8.68
C GLY A 40 -10.48 0.30 -10.03
N VAL A 41 -9.25 0.82 -10.20
CA VAL A 41 -8.44 0.47 -11.37
C VAL A 41 -8.01 -0.98 -11.24
N GLN A 42 -8.19 -1.75 -12.32
CA GLN A 42 -7.69 -3.11 -12.40
C GLN A 42 -6.16 -3.12 -12.40
N VAL A 43 -5.59 -3.36 -11.23
CA VAL A 43 -4.17 -3.65 -11.05
C VAL A 43 -4.00 -5.09 -10.58
N PRO A 44 -2.98 -5.82 -11.07
CA PRO A 44 -2.65 -7.14 -10.54
C PRO A 44 -2.37 -7.07 -9.04
N ALA A 45 -2.82 -8.09 -8.31
CA ALA A 45 -2.60 -8.16 -6.87
C ALA A 45 -1.10 -8.23 -6.52
N GLY A 46 -0.73 -7.57 -5.43
CA GLY A 46 0.64 -7.49 -4.96
C GLY A 46 0.72 -6.92 -3.54
N PHE A 47 1.95 -6.60 -3.13
CA PHE A 47 2.20 -5.99 -1.83
C PHE A 47 3.38 -5.02 -1.88
N THR A 48 3.42 -4.10 -0.92
CA THR A 48 4.53 -3.18 -0.68
C THR A 48 5.14 -3.44 0.69
N ILE A 49 6.46 -3.51 0.76
CA ILE A 49 7.21 -3.50 2.03
C ILE A 49 7.51 -2.04 2.35
N PRO A 50 7.19 -1.54 3.55
CA PRO A 50 7.40 -0.15 3.89
C PRO A 50 8.89 0.19 4.02
N THR A 51 9.19 1.49 3.98
CA THR A 51 10.53 2.06 4.18
C THR A 51 10.92 2.13 5.66
N GLU A 52 9.94 2.07 6.56
CA GLU A 52 10.09 2.09 8.01
C GLU A 52 10.37 0.66 8.53
N ILE A 53 11.31 0.52 9.46
CA ILE A 53 11.76 -0.77 10.05
C ILE A 53 11.18 -0.93 11.46
#